data_AF-A0A1M5RE93-F1
#
_entry.id   AF-A0A1M5RE93-F1
#
_cell.length_a   1.000
_cell.length_b   1.000
_cell.length_c   1.000
_cell.angle_alpha   90.00
_cell.angle_beta   90.00
_cell.angle_gamma   90.00
#
_symmetry.space_group_name_H-M   'P 1'
#
loop_
_entity.id
_entity.type
_entity.pdbx_description
1 polymer ?
#
loop_
_entity_poly.entity_id
_entity_poly.type
_entity_poly.pdbx_seq_one_letter_code
_entity_poly.pdbx_strand_id
1 'polypeptide(L)' 'MTNRKLKSLRAMHDEKQIDNAKFLAIDISTYNRKENGERAFTLNEAYKLAQKYNVSIEEIFFDRKDVI' A
#
# COMPACT_ATOMS: atom_id res chain seq x y z
N MET A 1 10.50 -2.37 6.44
CA MET A 1 11.10 -1.75 5.23
C MET A 1 9.99 -1.01 4.49
N THR A 2 10.22 0.22 4.01
CA THR A 2 9.18 1.04 3.35
C THR A 2 8.57 0.34 2.14
N ASN A 3 7.24 0.40 2.00
CA ASN A 3 6.50 -0.08 0.85
C ASN A 3 6.66 0.87 -0.35
N ARG A 4 7.85 0.84 -0.97
CA ARG A 4 8.25 1.80 -2.02
C ARG A 4 7.34 1.76 -3.24
N LYS A 5 6.91 0.57 -3.68
CA LYS A 5 6.01 0.41 -4.85
C LYS A 5 4.64 1.04 -4.58
N LEU A 6 4.07 0.79 -3.39
CA LEU A 6 2.83 1.44 -2.95
C LEU A 6 2.98 2.97 -2.91
N LYS A 7 4.08 3.46 -2.36
CA LYS A 7 4.36 4.91 -2.30
C LYS A 7 4.44 5.54 -3.69
N SER A 8 5.06 4.84 -4.66
CA SER A 8 5.12 5.27 -6.06
C SER A 8 3.74 5.27 -6.71
N LEU A 9 2.95 4.20 -6.56
CA LEU A 9 1.57 4.14 -7.07
C LEU A 9 0.73 5.30 -6.55
N ARG A 10 0.76 5.53 -5.24
CA ARG A 10 0.06 6.65 -4.61
C ARG A 10 0.47 7.99 -5.21
N ALA A 11 1.77 8.23 -5.41
CA ALA A 11 2.26 9.47 -6.00
C ALA A 11 1.89 9.63 -7.48
N MET A 12 1.87 8.55 -8.27
CA MET A 12 1.45 8.58 -9.68
C MET A 12 -0.03 8.93 -9.84
N HIS A 13 -0.85 8.65 -8.83
CA HIS A 13 -2.27 9.01 -8.77
C HIS A 13 -2.53 10.38 -8.10
N ASP A 14 -1.49 11.16 -7.80
CA ASP A 14 -1.56 12.44 -7.08
C ASP A 14 -2.26 12.35 -5.70
N GLU A 15 -2.16 11.19 -5.06
CA GLU A 15 -2.78 10.92 -3.77
C GLU A 15 -1.83 11.20 -2.60
N LYS A 16 -2.39 11.72 -1.52
CA LYS A 16 -1.71 11.85 -0.23
C LYS A 16 -1.99 10.61 0.61
N GLN A 17 -1.18 10.40 1.66
CA GLN A 17 -1.40 9.28 2.59
C GLN A 17 -2.79 9.30 3.24
N ILE A 18 -3.37 10.48 3.43
CA ILE A 18 -4.73 10.63 3.97
C ILE A 18 -5.80 10.07 3.03
N ASP A 19 -5.59 10.08 1.72
CA ASP A 19 -6.59 9.61 0.75
C ASP A 19 -6.71 8.08 0.81
N ASN A 20 -5.57 7.39 0.92
CA ASN A 20 -5.55 5.95 1.14
C ASN A 20 -6.01 5.55 2.55
N ALA A 21 -5.69 6.35 3.57
CA ALA A 21 -6.21 6.12 4.92
C ALA A 21 -7.75 6.17 4.95
N LYS A 22 -8.34 7.19 4.31
CA LYS A 22 -9.79 7.31 4.14
C LYS A 22 -10.38 6.14 3.34
N PHE A 23 -9.76 5.78 2.22
CA PHE A 23 -10.20 4.65 1.39
C PHE A 23 -10.20 3.31 2.15
N LEU A 24 -9.21 3.10 3.01
CA LEU A 24 -9.12 1.89 3.84
C LEU A 24 -9.93 1.96 5.14
N ALA A 25 -10.53 3.12 5.45
CA ALA A 25 -11.20 3.40 6.72
C ALA A 25 -10.30 3.18 7.95
N ILE A 26 -9.07 3.71 7.89
CA ILE A 26 -8.09 3.67 8.99
C ILE A 26 -7.53 5.06 9.28
N ASP A 27 -6.94 5.26 10.45
CA ASP A 27 -6.26 6.51 10.78
C ASP A 27 -5.08 6.79 9.85
N ILE A 28 -4.83 8.07 9.57
CA ILE A 28 -3.65 8.52 8.79
C ILE A 28 -2.34 8.04 9.41
N SER A 29 -2.24 8.02 10.74
CA SER A 29 -1.05 7.53 11.45
C SER A 29 -0.88 6.02 11.28
N THR A 30 -1.99 5.26 11.21
CA THR A 30 -1.96 3.83 10.92
C THR A 30 -1.50 3.58 9.48
N TYR A 31 -2.05 4.31 8.51
CA TYR A 31 -1.60 4.20 7.11
C TYR A 31 -0.12 4.60 6.96
N ASN A 32 0.31 5.70 7.58
CA ASN A 32 1.70 6.17 7.53
C ASN A 32 2.69 5.11 8.03
N ARG A 33 2.45 4.53 9.22
CA ARG A 33 3.26 3.42 9.76
C ARG A 33 3.26 2.22 8.83
N LYS A 34 2.13 1.91 8.19
CA LYS A 34 2.04 0.81 7.22
C LYS A 34 2.84 1.07 5.94
N GLU A 35 2.69 2.24 5.32
CA GLU A 35 3.44 2.59 4.11
C GLU A 35 4.95 2.70 4.39
N ASN A 36 5.35 3.16 5.57
CA ASN A 36 6.76 3.21 6.00
C ASN A 36 7.31 1.84 6.45
N GLY A 37 6.45 0.82 6.56
CA GLY A 37 6.84 -0.55 6.87
C GLY A 37 7.13 -0.81 8.34
N GLU A 38 6.62 0.04 9.23
CA GLU A 38 6.57 -0.17 10.69
C GLU A 38 5.42 -1.13 11.09
N ARG A 39 4.38 -1.22 10.25
CA ARG A 39 3.26 -2.14 10.43
C ARG A 39 2.90 -2.82 9.11
N ALA A 40 2.55 -4.10 9.13
CA ALA A 40 2.07 -4.78 7.92
C ALA A 40 0.66 -4.31 7.52
N PHE A 41 0.39 -4.30 6.22
CA PHE A 41 -0.98 -4.31 5.72
C PHE A 41 -1.59 -5.69 5.98
N THR A 42 -2.87 -5.72 6.35
CA THR A 42 -3.67 -6.95 6.34
C THR A 42 -3.94 -7.36 4.89
N LEU A 43 -4.26 -8.63 4.67
CA LEU A 43 -4.60 -9.13 3.33
C LEU A 43 -5.77 -8.34 2.71
N ASN A 44 -6.79 -7.98 3.49
CA ASN A 44 -7.92 -7.20 3.02
C ASN A 44 -7.51 -5.77 2.59
N GLU A 45 -6.67 -5.09 3.37
CA GLU A 45 -6.16 -3.76 2.99
C GLU A 45 -5.28 -3.84 1.73
N ALA A 46 -4.42 -4.86 1.65
CA ALA A 46 -3.57 -5.10 0.48
C ALA A 46 -4.42 -5.35 -0.77
N TYR A 47 -5.45 -6.18 -0.67
CA TYR A 47 -6.40 -6.45 -1.75
C TYR A 47 -7.14 -5.18 -2.21
N LYS A 48 -7.62 -4.36 -1.27
CA LYS A 48 -8.28 -3.09 -1.61
C LYS A 48 -7.34 -2.12 -2.35
N LEU A 49 -6.09 -2.00 -1.92
CA LEU A 49 -5.09 -1.17 -2.58
C LEU A 49 -4.76 -1.69 -4.00
N ALA A 50 -4.62 -3.00 -4.15
CA ALA A 50 -4.43 -3.66 -5.44
C ALA A 50 -5.58 -3.35 -6.41
N GLN A 51 -6.84 -3.48 -5.95
CA GLN A 51 -8.02 -3.12 -6.73
C GLN A 51 -8.06 -1.62 -7.09
N LYS A 52 -7.75 -0.73 -6.14
CA LYS A 52 -7.74 0.72 -6.35
C LYS A 52 -6.75 1.14 -7.44
N TYR A 53 -5.58 0.52 -7.47
CA TYR A 53 -4.51 0.85 -8.43
C TYR A 53 -4.49 -0.05 -9.67
N ASN A 54 -5.45 -0.97 -9.80
CA ASN A 54 -5.54 -1.92 -10.91
C ASN A 54 -4.24 -2.71 -11.15
N VAL A 55 -3.67 -3.24 -10.06
CA VAL A 55 -2.47 -4.09 -10.04
C VAL A 55 -2.71 -5.30 -9.13
N SER A 56 -1.81 -6.28 -9.15
CA SER A 56 -1.82 -7.40 -8.20
C SER A 56 -1.23 -7.04 -6.83
N ILE A 57 -1.49 -7.87 -5.81
CA ILE A 57 -0.89 -7.71 -4.47
C ILE A 57 0.63 -7.92 -4.56
N GLU A 58 1.04 -8.89 -5.36
CA GLU A 58 2.41 -9.26 -5.67
C GLU A 58 3.19 -8.08 -6.22
N GLU A 59 2.61 -7.34 -7.18
CA GLU A 59 3.22 -6.14 -7.74
C GLU A 59 3.45 -5.04 -6.70
N ILE A 60 2.63 -4.95 -5.65
CA ILE A 60 2.78 -3.93 -4.60
C ILE A 60 3.77 -4.38 -3.52
N PHE A 61 3.66 -5.62 -3.06
CA PHE A 61 4.25 -6.05 -1.78
C PHE A 61 5.35 -7.12 -1.89
N PHE A 62 5.59 -7.68 -3.08
CA PHE A 62 6.58 -8.74 -3.28
C PHE A 62 7.64 -8.33 -4.30
N ASP A 63 8.87 -8.77 -4.11
CA ASP A 63 9.95 -8.64 -5.08
C ASP A 63 10.12 -9.94 -5.88
N ARG A 64 10.77 -9.84 -7.07
CA ARG A 64 11.00 -11.01 -7.93
C ARG A 64 11.72 -12.17 -7.23
N LYS A 65 12.43 -11.90 -6.14
CA LYS A 65 13.15 -12.91 -5.35
C LYS A 65 12.25 -13.67 -4.38
N ASP A 66 11.05 -13.15 -4.09
CA ASP A 66 10.11 -13.77 -3.16
C ASP A 66 9.20 -14.81 -3.84
N VAL A 67 9.26 -14.88 -5.17
CA VAL A 67 8.39 -15.71 -6.03
C VAL A 67 9.17 -16.88 -6.66
N ILE A 68 10.44 -17.08 -6.29
CA ILE A 68 11.34 -18.11 -6.82
C ILE A 68 11.78 -19.05 -5.71
#